data_AF-A0AAJ0PAQ7-F1
#
_entry.id   AF-A0AAJ0PAQ7-F1
#
_cell.length_a   1.000
_cell.length_b   1.000
_cell.length_c   1.000
_cell.angle_alpha   90.00
_cell.angle_beta   90.00
_cell.angle_gamma   90.00
#
_symmetry.space_group_name_H-M   'P 1'
#
loop_
_entity.id
_entity.type
_entity.pdbx_description
1 polymer ?
#
loop_
_entity_poly.entity_id
_entity_poly.type
_entity_poly.pdbx_seq_one_letter_code
_entity_poly.pdbx_strand_id
1 'polypeptide(L)'
;MRIPQSRALSIALLAAIALPMAGCASSRTSTDIPYVARDVGTLYSLAKKRLDQGRYKESAQLFDEVERQHPYSIWARRAQIMSAFSYYLDTDYTKSIQSAQRFIAVHPGNRDAPYAYYLIALGYYEQITDVTRDQKITRQALDALGELTRRYPNTRYASDARLKIDLVNDHLGGKEMEIGRFYETRGQWLAANGRFRTVIDQYQQTTHTPEALMRLTETYLALGVPIEAEKAAAVLGRNYPGTPWYQRAYKLMQEHPVKPLAPIATGAQIVPAGTPGALPAAGLGETPAIPGSPGNGGSGSAAAGGSGPVGPAGTTRTTPGN
;
A
#
# COMPACT_ATOMS: atom_id res chain seq x y z
N MET A 1 -48.91 21.09 62.23
CA MET A 1 -48.25 20.25 61.21
C MET A 1 -48.15 21.05 59.92
N ARG A 2 -46.95 21.56 59.58
CA ARG A 2 -46.70 22.30 58.33
C ARG A 2 -46.04 21.35 57.35
N ILE A 3 -46.76 20.90 56.33
CA ILE A 3 -46.22 20.06 55.26
C ILE A 3 -45.27 20.93 54.44
N PRO A 4 -44.00 20.53 54.21
CA PRO A 4 -43.03 21.36 53.50
C PRO A 4 -43.39 21.39 52.00
N GLN A 5 -44.05 22.47 51.57
CA GLN A 5 -44.50 22.66 50.19
C GLN A 5 -43.36 22.66 49.16
N SER A 6 -42.11 22.83 49.59
CA SER A 6 -40.93 22.75 48.73
C SER A 6 -40.70 21.35 48.15
N ARG A 7 -40.98 20.27 48.89
CA ARG A 7 -40.78 18.90 48.40
C ARG A 7 -41.81 18.48 47.35
N ALA A 8 -43.05 18.95 47.48
CA ALA A 8 -44.11 18.69 46.51
C ALA A 8 -43.83 19.41 45.17
N LEU A 9 -43.27 20.63 45.23
CA LEU A 9 -42.88 21.39 44.04
C LEU A 9 -41.67 20.80 43.32
N SER A 10 -40.69 20.27 44.08
CA SER A 10 -39.54 19.55 43.50
C SER A 10 -39.93 18.26 42.79
N ILE A 11 -40.90 17.52 43.32
CA ILE A 11 -41.38 16.27 42.69
C ILE A 11 -42.20 16.58 41.42
N ALA A 12 -43.01 17.65 41.43
CA ALA A 12 -43.74 18.09 40.25
C ALA A 12 -42.82 18.59 39.12
N LEU A 13 -41.72 19.26 39.45
CA LEU A 13 -40.72 19.72 38.48
C LEU A 13 -39.92 18.55 37.87
N LEU A 14 -39.60 17.53 38.66
CA LEU A 14 -38.96 16.29 38.18
C LEU A 14 -39.88 15.45 37.28
N ALA A 15 -41.19 15.43 37.55
CA ALA A 15 -42.17 14.75 36.70
C ALA A 15 -42.41 15.47 35.37
N ALA A 16 -42.35 16.82 35.35
CA ALA A 16 -42.50 17.61 34.12
C ALA A 16 -41.29 17.49 33.17
N ILE A 17 -40.09 17.25 33.71
CA ILE A 17 -38.86 17.03 32.92
C ILE A 17 -38.79 15.60 32.34
N ALA A 18 -39.53 14.64 32.90
CA ALA A 18 -39.59 13.27 32.40
C ALA A 18 -40.54 13.08 31.20
N LEU A 19 -41.34 14.09 30.84
CA LEU A 19 -42.40 13.95 29.82
C LEU A 19 -42.03 14.11 28.32
N PRO A 20 -40.79 14.41 27.86
CA PRO A 20 -40.52 14.40 26.42
C PRO A 20 -39.96 13.06 25.89
N MET A 21 -39.92 11.97 26.69
CA MET A 21 -39.54 10.63 26.19
C MET A 21 -40.68 9.83 25.54
N ALA A 22 -41.76 10.49 25.11
CA ALA A 22 -42.63 9.96 24.07
C ALA A 22 -42.12 10.45 22.69
N GLY A 23 -40.83 10.24 22.42
CA GLY A 23 -40.28 10.33 21.08
C GLY A 23 -40.92 9.24 20.24
N CYS A 24 -41.61 9.64 19.17
CA CYS A 24 -42.16 8.74 18.17
C CYS A 24 -41.05 7.86 17.59
N ALA A 25 -40.85 6.67 18.14
CA ALA A 25 -40.20 5.56 17.47
C ALA A 25 -41.17 5.01 16.41
N SER A 26 -41.45 5.79 15.37
CA SER A 26 -41.89 5.24 14.09
C SER A 26 -40.62 4.86 13.33
N SER A 27 -40.03 3.73 13.71
CA SER A 27 -39.08 3.06 12.85
C SER A 27 -39.84 2.57 11.62
N ARG A 28 -39.91 3.40 10.58
CA ARG A 28 -40.12 2.90 9.22
C ARG A 28 -38.85 2.18 8.77
N THR A 29 -38.60 1.03 9.38
CA THR A 29 -37.62 0.05 8.93
C THR A 29 -38.27 -0.74 7.81
N SER A 30 -38.27 -0.16 6.61
CA SER A 30 -37.53 -0.72 5.49
C SER A 30 -37.78 0.15 4.27
N THR A 31 -36.70 0.62 3.65
CA THR A 31 -36.71 1.25 2.32
C THR A 31 -36.89 0.22 1.21
N ASP A 32 -37.37 -0.99 1.52
CA ASP A 32 -37.58 -2.05 0.55
C ASP A 32 -38.97 -1.94 -0.08
N ILE A 33 -39.02 -2.08 -1.40
CA ILE A 33 -40.28 -2.15 -2.14
C ILE A 33 -41.05 -3.38 -1.62
N PRO A 34 -42.34 -3.25 -1.28
CA PRO A 34 -43.12 -4.39 -0.81
C PRO A 34 -43.14 -5.48 -1.87
N TYR A 35 -43.01 -6.74 -1.43
CA TYR A 35 -43.12 -7.88 -2.34
C TYR A 35 -44.48 -7.86 -3.04
N VAL A 36 -44.44 -7.79 -4.37
CA VAL A 36 -45.60 -7.95 -5.23
C VAL A 36 -45.24 -8.96 -6.30
N ALA A 37 -45.93 -10.10 -6.30
CA ALA A 37 -45.77 -11.11 -7.34
C ALA A 37 -46.16 -10.51 -8.70
N ARG A 38 -45.22 -10.53 -9.65
CA ARG A 38 -45.42 -10.03 -11.01
C ARG A 38 -44.77 -10.97 -12.00
N ASP A 39 -45.27 -10.99 -13.23
CA ASP A 39 -44.57 -11.68 -14.30
C ASP A 39 -43.20 -11.03 -14.57
N VAL A 40 -42.25 -11.83 -15.04
CA VAL A 40 -40.86 -11.41 -15.23
C VAL A 40 -40.73 -10.25 -16.22
N GLY A 41 -41.54 -10.22 -17.27
CA GLY A 41 -41.49 -9.20 -18.32
C GLY A 41 -41.95 -7.84 -17.82
N THR A 42 -43.07 -7.81 -17.10
CA THR A 42 -43.61 -6.61 -16.45
C THR A 42 -42.66 -6.08 -15.39
N LEU A 43 -42.09 -6.96 -14.56
CA LEU A 43 -41.17 -6.56 -13.50
C LEU A 43 -39.88 -5.97 -14.08
N TYR A 44 -39.28 -6.63 -15.06
CA TYR A 44 -38.08 -6.14 -15.75
C TYR A 44 -38.34 -4.82 -16.50
N SER A 45 -39.47 -4.73 -17.20
CA SER A 45 -39.85 -3.51 -17.94
C SER A 45 -40.11 -2.34 -17.00
N LEU A 46 -40.70 -2.60 -15.82
CA LEU A 46 -40.87 -1.59 -14.79
C LEU A 46 -39.53 -1.12 -14.21
N ALA A 47 -38.62 -2.05 -13.91
CA ALA A 47 -37.27 -1.73 -13.43
C ALA A 47 -36.55 -0.82 -14.44
N LYS A 48 -36.56 -1.21 -15.72
CA LYS A 48 -36.00 -0.41 -16.81
C LYS A 48 -36.66 0.97 -16.92
N LYS A 49 -37.99 1.04 -16.81
CA LYS A 49 -38.69 2.34 -16.82
C LYS A 49 -38.24 3.24 -15.67
N ARG A 50 -37.96 2.70 -14.48
CA ARG A 50 -37.42 3.48 -13.35
C ARG A 50 -35.99 3.93 -13.62
N LEU A 51 -35.16 3.08 -14.23
CA LEU A 51 -33.83 3.44 -14.68
C LEU A 51 -33.85 4.63 -15.64
N ASP A 52 -34.69 4.54 -16.67
CA ASP A 52 -34.84 5.58 -17.71
C ASP A 52 -35.37 6.91 -17.13
N GLN A 53 -36.06 6.86 -16.00
CA GLN A 53 -36.57 8.02 -15.25
C GLN A 53 -35.55 8.62 -14.25
N GLY A 54 -34.33 8.06 -14.15
CA GLY A 54 -33.34 8.48 -13.16
C GLY A 54 -33.63 8.01 -11.73
N ARG A 55 -34.60 7.10 -11.54
CA ARG A 55 -34.96 6.56 -10.22
C ARG A 55 -34.11 5.33 -9.92
N TYR A 56 -32.81 5.55 -9.76
CA TYR A 56 -31.78 4.51 -9.73
C TYR A 56 -31.94 3.53 -8.56
N LYS A 57 -32.12 4.02 -7.33
CA LYS A 57 -32.42 3.18 -6.16
C LYS A 57 -33.58 2.20 -6.38
N GLU A 58 -34.71 2.71 -6.85
CA GLU A 58 -35.90 1.89 -7.09
C GLU A 58 -35.71 0.92 -8.26
N SER A 59 -35.00 1.36 -9.31
CA SER A 59 -34.62 0.50 -10.43
C SER A 59 -33.81 -0.69 -9.95
N ALA A 60 -32.79 -0.45 -9.11
CA ALA A 60 -31.93 -1.50 -8.56
C ALA A 60 -32.73 -2.52 -7.76
N GLN A 61 -33.60 -2.05 -6.86
CA GLN A 61 -34.49 -2.90 -6.07
C GLN A 61 -35.44 -3.73 -6.94
N LEU A 62 -36.00 -3.13 -8.00
CA LEU A 62 -36.87 -3.87 -8.92
C LEU A 62 -36.10 -4.91 -9.75
N PHE A 63 -34.85 -4.65 -10.12
CA PHE A 63 -34.00 -5.65 -10.75
C PHE A 63 -33.63 -6.79 -9.78
N ASP A 64 -33.36 -6.49 -8.52
CA ASP A 64 -33.15 -7.50 -7.47
C ASP A 64 -34.41 -8.37 -7.30
N GLU A 65 -35.60 -7.77 -7.39
CA GLU A 65 -36.87 -8.51 -7.38
C GLU A 65 -37.03 -9.45 -8.58
N VAL A 66 -36.52 -9.10 -9.76
CA VAL A 66 -36.54 -10.01 -10.93
C VAL A 66 -35.74 -11.28 -10.62
N GLU A 67 -34.55 -11.15 -10.04
CA GLU A 67 -33.74 -12.29 -9.63
C GLU A 67 -34.43 -13.09 -8.52
N ARG A 68 -34.97 -12.42 -7.50
CA ARG A 68 -35.59 -13.07 -6.35
C ARG A 68 -36.84 -13.87 -6.73
N GLN A 69 -37.67 -13.34 -7.63
CA GLN A 69 -38.93 -13.97 -8.03
C GLN A 69 -38.75 -14.99 -9.16
N HIS A 70 -37.79 -14.77 -10.06
CA HIS A 70 -37.62 -15.56 -11.29
C HIS A 70 -36.17 -16.01 -11.51
N PRO A 71 -35.51 -16.68 -10.54
CA PRO A 71 -34.05 -16.91 -10.56
C PRO A 71 -33.53 -17.71 -11.76
N TYR A 72 -34.36 -18.57 -12.36
CA TYR A 72 -34.00 -19.39 -13.52
C TYR A 72 -34.34 -18.73 -14.87
N SER A 73 -34.92 -17.53 -14.84
CA SER A 73 -35.26 -16.81 -16.07
C SER A 73 -34.02 -16.29 -16.79
N ILE A 74 -34.07 -16.25 -18.12
CA ILE A 74 -33.06 -15.56 -18.95
C ILE A 74 -32.92 -14.08 -18.54
N TRP A 75 -33.99 -13.48 -18.00
CA TRP A 75 -34.01 -12.09 -17.56
C TRP A 75 -33.35 -11.88 -16.20
N ALA A 76 -33.30 -12.89 -15.32
CA ALA A 76 -32.67 -12.76 -14.00
C ALA A 76 -31.18 -12.45 -14.11
N ARG A 77 -30.48 -13.16 -15.01
CA ARG A 77 -29.06 -12.92 -15.28
C ARG A 77 -28.80 -11.50 -15.76
N ARG A 78 -29.66 -10.98 -16.65
CA ARG A 78 -29.57 -9.60 -17.12
C ARG A 78 -29.93 -8.60 -16.02
N ALA A 79 -30.93 -8.92 -15.20
CA ALA A 79 -31.37 -8.08 -14.09
C ALA A 79 -30.27 -7.92 -13.03
N GLN A 80 -29.51 -8.97 -12.69
CA GLN A 80 -28.39 -8.89 -11.76
C GLN A 80 -27.36 -7.79 -12.14
N ILE A 81 -26.94 -7.75 -13.40
CA ILE A 81 -26.00 -6.72 -13.87
C ILE A 81 -26.65 -5.34 -13.87
N MET A 82 -27.92 -5.27 -14.30
CA MET A 82 -28.66 -4.02 -14.33
C MET A 82 -28.92 -3.47 -12.92
N SER A 83 -29.05 -4.35 -11.92
CA SER A 83 -29.09 -4.00 -10.50
C SER A 83 -27.76 -3.37 -10.07
N ALA A 84 -26.63 -4.03 -10.31
CA ALA A 84 -25.31 -3.48 -10.02
C ALA A 84 -25.08 -2.12 -10.68
N PHE A 85 -25.43 -2.00 -11.96
CA PHE A 85 -25.35 -0.74 -12.70
C PHE A 85 -26.28 0.35 -12.13
N SER A 86 -27.51 0.00 -11.75
CA SER A 86 -28.45 0.94 -11.14
C SER A 86 -27.93 1.42 -9.78
N TYR A 87 -27.34 0.55 -8.96
CA TYR A 87 -26.69 0.95 -7.70
C TYR A 87 -25.48 1.86 -7.94
N TYR A 88 -24.69 1.62 -9.00
CA TYR A 88 -23.60 2.52 -9.37
C TYR A 88 -24.11 3.94 -9.71
N LEU A 89 -25.17 4.03 -10.53
CA LEU A 89 -25.80 5.33 -10.85
C LEU A 89 -26.44 6.01 -9.64
N ASP A 90 -26.92 5.23 -8.66
CA ASP A 90 -27.44 5.73 -7.39
C ASP A 90 -26.33 6.19 -6.42
N THR A 91 -25.05 6.06 -6.80
CA THR A 91 -23.87 6.28 -5.95
C THR A 91 -23.75 5.34 -4.75
N ASP A 92 -24.58 4.28 -4.69
CA ASP A 92 -24.45 3.19 -3.71
C ASP A 92 -23.40 2.19 -4.21
N TYR A 93 -22.14 2.63 -4.20
CA TYR A 93 -21.01 1.84 -4.70
C TYR A 93 -20.82 0.53 -3.94
N THR A 94 -21.18 0.49 -2.65
CA THR A 94 -21.08 -0.72 -1.84
C THR A 94 -22.03 -1.80 -2.36
N LYS A 95 -23.30 -1.48 -2.60
CA LYS A 95 -24.24 -2.44 -3.19
C LYS A 95 -23.91 -2.78 -4.64
N SER A 96 -23.45 -1.81 -5.41
CA SER A 96 -22.98 -2.05 -6.79
C SER A 96 -21.88 -3.11 -6.82
N ILE A 97 -20.83 -2.94 -6.00
CA ILE A 97 -19.72 -3.89 -5.90
C ILE A 97 -20.23 -5.27 -5.49
N GLN A 98 -21.07 -5.35 -4.44
CA GLN A 98 -21.61 -6.64 -3.96
C GLN A 98 -22.46 -7.35 -5.02
N SER A 99 -23.31 -6.61 -5.73
CA SER A 99 -24.16 -7.14 -6.79
C SER A 99 -23.33 -7.63 -7.99
N ALA A 100 -22.33 -6.85 -8.41
CA ALA A 100 -21.41 -7.25 -9.48
C ALA A 100 -20.53 -8.46 -9.10
N GLN A 101 -20.04 -8.53 -7.86
CA GLN A 101 -19.29 -9.70 -7.37
C GLN A 101 -20.15 -10.96 -7.36
N ARG A 102 -21.40 -10.86 -6.93
CA ARG A 102 -22.36 -11.98 -6.97
C ARG A 102 -22.59 -12.45 -8.40
N PHE A 103 -22.79 -11.52 -9.33
CA PHE A 103 -22.94 -11.85 -10.74
C PHE A 103 -21.74 -12.64 -11.28
N ILE A 104 -20.51 -12.21 -10.98
CA ILE A 104 -19.30 -12.93 -11.41
C ILE A 104 -19.20 -14.31 -10.77
N ALA A 105 -19.54 -14.43 -9.48
CA ALA A 105 -19.50 -15.71 -8.77
C ALA A 105 -20.47 -16.73 -9.37
N VAL A 106 -21.68 -16.30 -9.75
CA VAL A 106 -22.71 -17.17 -10.33
C VAL A 106 -22.52 -17.37 -11.84
N HIS A 107 -21.96 -16.39 -12.55
CA HIS A 107 -21.88 -16.37 -14.02
C HIS A 107 -20.50 -15.94 -14.57
N PRO A 108 -19.40 -16.63 -14.22
CA PRO A 108 -18.04 -16.20 -14.57
C PRO A 108 -17.73 -16.18 -16.08
N GLY A 109 -18.39 -17.06 -16.85
CA GLY A 109 -18.21 -17.17 -18.31
C GLY A 109 -19.15 -16.30 -19.15
N ASN A 110 -19.93 -15.41 -18.52
CA ASN A 110 -20.89 -14.57 -19.26
C ASN A 110 -20.15 -13.51 -20.10
N ARG A 111 -20.69 -13.18 -21.29
CA ARG A 111 -20.26 -12.07 -22.14
C ARG A 111 -20.18 -10.72 -21.41
N ASP A 112 -21.01 -10.55 -20.38
CA ASP A 112 -21.08 -9.32 -19.60
C ASP A 112 -20.17 -9.33 -18.35
N ALA A 113 -19.43 -10.43 -18.10
CA ALA A 113 -18.46 -10.50 -17.01
C ALA A 113 -17.42 -9.37 -17.04
N PRO A 114 -16.84 -8.95 -18.19
CA PRO A 114 -15.93 -7.81 -18.22
C PRO A 114 -16.57 -6.52 -17.70
N TYR A 115 -17.86 -6.32 -17.95
CA TYR A 115 -18.57 -5.15 -17.46
C TYR A 115 -18.84 -5.21 -15.95
N ALA A 116 -19.14 -6.40 -15.40
CA ALA A 116 -19.26 -6.57 -13.95
C ALA A 116 -17.93 -6.31 -13.22
N TYR A 117 -16.81 -6.82 -13.75
CA TYR A 117 -15.47 -6.48 -13.21
C TYR A 117 -15.19 -4.98 -13.27
N TYR A 118 -15.61 -4.33 -14.36
CA TYR A 118 -15.49 -2.88 -14.50
C TYR A 118 -16.34 -2.11 -13.48
N LEU A 119 -17.58 -2.52 -13.20
CA LEU A 119 -18.40 -1.90 -12.16
C LEU A 119 -17.79 -2.05 -10.76
N ILE A 120 -17.16 -3.18 -10.46
CA ILE A 120 -16.42 -3.37 -9.19
C ILE A 120 -15.26 -2.38 -9.11
N ALA A 121 -14.46 -2.30 -10.18
CA ALA A 121 -13.31 -1.43 -10.23
C ALA A 121 -13.70 0.06 -10.12
N LEU A 122 -14.74 0.47 -10.86
CA LEU A 122 -15.31 1.82 -10.74
C LEU A 122 -15.86 2.08 -9.35
N GLY A 123 -16.57 1.14 -8.75
CA GLY A 123 -17.12 1.31 -7.40
C GLY A 123 -16.03 1.64 -6.37
N TYR A 124 -14.87 0.98 -6.44
CA TYR A 124 -13.74 1.35 -5.57
C TYR A 124 -13.07 2.67 -6.00
N TYR A 125 -12.93 2.90 -7.31
CA TYR A 125 -12.30 4.10 -7.86
C TYR A 125 -13.06 5.38 -7.46
N GLU A 126 -14.39 5.41 -7.54
CA GLU A 126 -15.21 6.56 -7.15
C GLU A 126 -15.18 6.83 -5.63
N GLN A 127 -14.75 5.85 -4.83
CA GLN A 127 -14.59 5.98 -3.38
C GLN A 127 -13.17 6.38 -2.96
N ILE A 128 -12.27 6.65 -3.92
CA ILE A 128 -10.94 7.18 -3.62
C ILE A 128 -11.10 8.56 -2.98
N THR A 129 -10.39 8.76 -1.87
CA THR A 129 -10.38 10.04 -1.15
C THR A 129 -9.00 10.67 -1.19
N ASP A 130 -8.87 11.84 -0.56
CA ASP A 130 -7.63 12.60 -0.45
C ASP A 130 -6.43 11.74 0.02
N VAL A 131 -5.24 12.04 -0.52
CA VAL A 131 -3.96 11.37 -0.20
C VAL A 131 -3.63 11.40 1.29
N THR A 132 -4.13 12.38 2.04
CA THR A 132 -3.92 12.47 3.50
C THR A 132 -4.63 11.36 4.28
N ARG A 133 -5.69 10.75 3.73
CA ARG A 133 -6.48 9.70 4.37
C ARG A 133 -5.90 8.30 4.18
N ASP A 134 -6.57 7.30 4.77
CA ASP A 134 -6.24 5.89 4.57
C ASP A 134 -6.46 5.47 3.11
N GLN A 135 -5.52 4.70 2.57
CA GLN A 135 -5.47 4.33 1.15
C GLN A 135 -5.91 2.88 0.89
N LYS A 136 -6.66 2.25 1.80
CA LYS A 136 -7.15 0.88 1.60
C LYS A 136 -8.05 0.78 0.37
N ILE A 137 -9.01 1.69 0.23
CA ILE A 137 -9.92 1.72 -0.93
C ILE A 137 -9.13 1.95 -2.23
N THR A 138 -8.15 2.86 -2.21
CA THR A 138 -7.27 3.15 -3.35
C THR A 138 -6.51 1.90 -3.82
N ARG A 139 -5.99 1.08 -2.89
CA ARG A 139 -5.37 -0.21 -3.22
C ARG A 139 -6.38 -1.22 -3.78
N GLN A 140 -7.59 -1.29 -3.21
CA GLN A 140 -8.65 -2.15 -3.74
C GLN A 140 -9.07 -1.74 -5.16
N ALA A 141 -9.08 -0.44 -5.46
CA ALA A 141 -9.30 0.06 -6.81
C ALA A 141 -8.19 -0.40 -7.76
N LEU A 142 -6.92 -0.26 -7.36
CA LEU A 142 -5.77 -0.74 -8.15
C LEU A 142 -5.87 -2.24 -8.45
N ASP A 143 -6.16 -3.04 -7.42
CA ASP A 143 -6.29 -4.49 -7.55
C ASP A 143 -7.44 -4.87 -8.52
N ALA A 144 -8.61 -4.23 -8.38
CA ALA A 144 -9.77 -4.50 -9.22
C ALA A 144 -9.55 -4.07 -10.68
N LEU A 145 -8.95 -2.90 -10.91
CA LEU A 145 -8.58 -2.43 -12.26
C LEU A 145 -7.52 -3.35 -12.89
N GLY A 146 -6.53 -3.77 -12.11
CA GLY A 146 -5.49 -4.73 -12.51
C GLY A 146 -6.09 -6.09 -12.88
N GLU A 147 -7.05 -6.59 -12.12
CA GLU A 147 -7.74 -7.84 -12.42
C GLU A 147 -8.51 -7.76 -13.75
N LEU A 148 -9.24 -6.66 -13.98
CA LEU A 148 -9.97 -6.43 -15.24
C LEU A 148 -9.01 -6.40 -16.44
N THR A 149 -7.94 -5.62 -16.35
CA THR A 149 -6.97 -5.46 -17.45
C THR A 149 -6.22 -6.75 -17.75
N ARG A 150 -5.92 -7.56 -16.73
CA ARG A 150 -5.27 -8.88 -16.89
C ARG A 150 -6.20 -9.93 -17.47
N ARG A 151 -7.47 -9.99 -17.02
CA ARG A 151 -8.43 -11.00 -17.48
C ARG A 151 -9.04 -10.67 -18.85
N TYR A 152 -9.31 -9.40 -19.12
CA TYR A 152 -10.03 -8.95 -20.31
C TYR A 152 -9.31 -7.82 -21.06
N PRO A 153 -8.05 -8.03 -21.49
CA PRO A 153 -7.18 -6.96 -21.99
C PRO A 153 -7.68 -6.25 -23.25
N ASN A 154 -8.50 -6.92 -24.08
CA ASN A 154 -8.95 -6.45 -25.39
C ASN A 154 -10.33 -5.76 -25.35
N THR A 155 -10.82 -5.40 -24.17
CA THR A 155 -12.12 -4.75 -24.01
C THR A 155 -11.98 -3.23 -23.88
N ARG A 156 -13.03 -2.48 -24.26
CA ARG A 156 -13.08 -1.03 -24.02
C ARG A 156 -12.90 -0.67 -22.54
N TYR A 157 -13.37 -1.55 -21.65
CA TYR A 157 -13.27 -1.38 -20.20
C TYR A 157 -11.82 -1.49 -19.72
N ALA A 158 -11.02 -2.40 -20.31
CA ALA A 158 -9.61 -2.49 -20.01
C ALA A 158 -8.84 -1.25 -20.49
N SER A 159 -9.20 -0.66 -21.63
CA SER A 159 -8.59 0.59 -22.10
C SER A 159 -8.83 1.74 -21.12
N ASP A 160 -10.07 1.94 -20.67
CA ASP A 160 -10.38 2.94 -19.65
C ASP A 160 -9.70 2.63 -18.30
N ALA A 161 -9.70 1.36 -17.88
CA ALA A 161 -9.08 0.94 -16.64
C ALA A 161 -7.58 1.21 -16.58
N ARG A 162 -6.85 1.08 -17.69
CA ARG A 162 -5.41 1.43 -17.74
C ARG A 162 -5.16 2.90 -17.42
N LEU A 163 -5.96 3.81 -17.98
CA LEU A 163 -5.86 5.24 -17.69
C LEU A 163 -6.18 5.53 -16.21
N LYS A 164 -7.17 4.82 -15.65
CA LYS A 164 -7.52 4.95 -14.24
C LYS A 164 -6.42 4.41 -13.32
N ILE A 165 -5.73 3.32 -13.68
CA ILE A 165 -4.59 2.79 -12.93
C ILE A 165 -3.50 3.85 -12.77
N ASP A 166 -3.21 4.63 -13.81
CA ASP A 166 -2.21 5.69 -13.73
C ASP A 166 -2.58 6.74 -12.67
N LEU A 167 -3.86 7.15 -12.61
CA LEU A 167 -4.35 8.07 -11.58
C LEU A 167 -4.31 7.46 -10.18
N VAL A 168 -4.67 6.18 -10.04
CA VAL A 168 -4.59 5.47 -8.75
C VAL A 168 -3.14 5.40 -8.26
N ASN A 169 -2.20 5.11 -9.16
CA ASN A 169 -0.78 5.10 -8.85
C ASN A 169 -0.26 6.49 -8.46
N ASP A 170 -0.73 7.55 -9.11
CA ASP A 170 -0.40 8.94 -8.74
C ASP A 170 -0.86 9.26 -7.31
N HIS A 171 -2.08 8.89 -6.92
CA HIS A 171 -2.56 9.03 -5.54
C HIS A 171 -1.72 8.24 -4.51
N LEU A 172 -1.37 7.00 -4.82
CA LEU A 172 -0.55 6.17 -3.93
C LEU A 172 0.88 6.71 -3.81
N GLY A 173 1.47 7.16 -4.92
CA GLY A 173 2.76 7.85 -4.92
C GLY A 173 2.70 9.15 -4.12
N GLY A 174 1.61 9.92 -4.26
CA GLY A 174 1.36 11.14 -3.50
C GLY A 174 1.31 10.90 -1.99
N LYS A 175 0.71 9.78 -1.55
CA LYS A 175 0.75 9.36 -0.14
C LYS A 175 2.17 9.18 0.38
N GLU A 176 3.01 8.47 -0.37
CA GLU A 176 4.41 8.23 0.01
C GLU A 176 5.22 9.54 0.02
N MET A 177 4.95 10.44 -0.93
CA MET A 177 5.54 11.79 -0.93
C MET A 177 5.16 12.60 0.30
N GLU A 178 3.89 12.61 0.68
CA GLU A 178 3.39 13.35 1.86
C GLU A 178 4.10 12.88 3.13
N ILE A 179 4.21 11.55 3.31
CA ILE A 179 4.91 10.94 4.45
C ILE A 179 6.42 11.23 4.37
N GLY A 180 7.02 11.17 3.18
CA GLY A 180 8.43 11.49 2.96
C GLY A 180 8.76 12.93 3.38
N ARG A 181 7.99 13.91 2.91
CA ARG A 181 8.13 15.33 3.29
C ARG A 181 7.96 15.53 4.79
N PHE A 182 7.00 14.83 5.40
CA PHE A 182 6.77 14.89 6.85
C PHE A 182 7.98 14.41 7.67
N TYR A 183 8.71 13.39 7.19
CA TYR A 183 9.94 12.94 7.85
C TYR A 183 11.13 13.85 7.55
N GLU A 184 11.25 14.30 6.31
CA GLU A 184 12.33 15.17 5.85
C GLU A 184 12.35 16.50 6.61
N THR A 185 11.18 17.14 6.78
CA THR A 185 11.03 18.40 7.55
C THR A 185 11.43 18.29 9.02
N ARG A 186 11.51 17.07 9.56
CA ARG A 186 11.98 16.79 10.94
C ARG A 186 13.41 16.28 11.01
N GLY A 187 14.15 16.28 9.90
CA GLY A 187 15.50 15.74 9.85
C GLY A 187 15.57 14.22 10.00
N GLN A 188 14.47 13.49 9.82
CA GLN A 188 14.45 12.02 9.84
C GLN A 188 14.82 11.47 8.45
N TRP A 189 16.05 11.73 8.04
CA TRP A 189 16.52 11.52 6.66
C TRP A 189 16.40 10.07 6.18
N LEU A 190 16.70 9.09 7.05
CA LEU A 190 16.61 7.66 6.68
C LEU A 190 15.16 7.24 6.40
N ALA A 191 14.21 7.70 7.22
CA ALA A 191 12.79 7.43 7.03
C ALA A 191 12.25 8.11 5.77
N ALA A 192 12.63 9.38 5.55
CA ALA A 192 12.28 10.12 4.34
C ALA A 192 12.84 9.44 3.08
N ASN A 193 14.11 9.03 3.10
CA ASN A 193 14.77 8.32 2.00
C ASN A 193 14.00 7.06 1.63
N GLY A 194 13.62 6.23 2.61
CA GLY A 194 12.82 5.03 2.35
C GLY A 194 11.50 5.33 1.63
N ARG A 195 10.80 6.41 2.00
CA ARG A 195 9.54 6.83 1.37
C ARG A 195 9.73 7.30 -0.06
N PHE A 196 10.73 8.16 -0.32
CA PHE A 196 11.02 8.61 -1.67
C PHE A 196 11.50 7.47 -2.56
N ARG A 197 12.26 6.50 -2.02
CA ARG A 197 12.63 5.28 -2.76
C ARG A 197 11.40 4.48 -3.17
N THR A 198 10.41 4.29 -2.29
CA THR A 198 9.15 3.63 -2.66
C THR A 198 8.49 4.28 -3.88
N VAL A 199 8.50 5.61 -3.97
CA VAL A 199 7.97 6.34 -5.15
C VAL A 199 8.75 5.99 -6.42
N ILE A 200 10.07 5.89 -6.35
CA ILE A 200 10.92 5.52 -7.49
C ILE A 200 10.86 4.03 -7.81
N ASP A 201 10.62 3.16 -6.83
CA ASP A 201 10.62 1.72 -7.06
C ASP A 201 9.25 1.23 -7.54
N GLN A 202 8.16 1.83 -7.05
CA GLN A 202 6.79 1.36 -7.29
C GLN A 202 5.94 2.31 -8.18
N TYR A 203 6.25 3.61 -8.20
CA TYR A 203 5.40 4.64 -8.82
C TYR A 203 6.16 5.51 -9.84
N GLN A 204 6.99 4.87 -10.68
CA GLN A 204 7.94 5.51 -11.62
C GLN A 204 7.31 6.40 -12.71
N GLN A 205 6.06 6.13 -13.06
CA GLN A 205 5.34 6.82 -14.14
C GLN A 205 4.47 7.97 -13.63
N THR A 206 4.54 8.27 -12.34
CA THR A 206 3.70 9.29 -11.70
C THR A 206 4.29 10.69 -11.82
N THR A 207 3.48 11.70 -11.58
CA THR A 207 3.93 13.10 -11.59
C THR A 207 4.89 13.42 -10.43
N HIS A 208 4.94 12.55 -9.43
CA HIS A 208 5.76 12.69 -8.23
C HIS A 208 7.21 12.24 -8.41
N THR A 209 7.51 11.43 -9.43
CA THR A 209 8.85 10.85 -9.63
C THR A 209 9.98 11.89 -9.71
N PRO A 210 9.84 13.03 -10.44
CA PRO A 210 10.90 14.03 -10.49
C PRO A 210 11.21 14.68 -9.14
N GLU A 211 10.16 14.96 -8.34
CA GLU A 211 10.35 15.48 -7.00
C GLU A 211 11.00 14.44 -6.09
N ALA A 212 10.53 13.19 -6.12
CA ALA A 212 11.09 12.11 -5.33
C ALA A 212 12.59 11.91 -5.60
N LEU A 213 13.04 11.97 -6.86
CA LEU A 213 14.47 11.89 -7.20
C LEU A 213 15.27 13.05 -6.63
N MET A 214 14.76 14.28 -6.73
CA MET A 214 15.41 15.47 -6.18
C MET A 214 15.53 15.35 -4.65
N ARG A 215 14.46 14.94 -3.98
CA ARG A 215 14.43 14.70 -2.53
C ARG A 215 15.35 13.54 -2.11
N LEU A 216 15.50 12.52 -2.95
CA LEU A 216 16.52 11.49 -2.74
C LEU A 216 17.93 12.07 -2.76
N THR A 217 18.24 12.95 -3.72
CA THR A 217 19.52 13.67 -3.73
C THR A 217 19.71 14.48 -2.43
N GLU A 218 18.70 15.23 -1.98
CA GLU A 218 18.75 15.98 -0.70
C GLU A 218 19.02 15.04 0.49
N THR A 219 18.25 13.95 0.62
CA THR A 219 18.38 12.99 1.73
C THR A 219 19.72 12.25 1.71
N TYR A 220 20.25 11.85 0.55
CA TYR A 220 21.55 11.17 0.45
C TYR A 220 22.71 12.09 0.85
N LEU A 221 22.66 13.36 0.48
CA LEU A 221 23.66 14.34 0.92
C LEU A 221 23.58 14.56 2.43
N ALA A 222 22.38 14.69 2.99
CA ALA A 222 22.18 14.82 4.42
C ALA A 222 22.68 13.60 5.22
N LEU A 223 22.59 12.40 4.63
CA LEU A 223 23.12 11.16 5.21
C LEU A 223 24.64 10.99 5.01
N GLY A 224 25.30 11.86 4.24
CA GLY A 224 26.73 11.76 3.96
C GLY A 224 27.09 10.70 2.92
N VAL A 225 26.16 10.35 2.01
CA VAL A 225 26.36 9.36 0.94
C VAL A 225 26.36 10.05 -0.44
N PRO A 226 27.37 10.87 -0.76
CA PRO A 226 27.36 11.76 -1.94
C PRO A 226 27.34 11.01 -3.28
N ILE A 227 27.89 9.79 -3.32
CA ILE A 227 27.90 8.96 -4.54
C ILE A 227 26.46 8.55 -4.92
N GLU A 228 25.62 8.21 -3.94
CA GLU A 228 24.21 7.86 -4.21
C GLU A 228 23.39 9.10 -4.57
N ALA A 229 23.71 10.26 -3.97
CA ALA A 229 23.11 11.54 -4.34
C ALA A 229 23.36 11.90 -5.81
N GLU A 230 24.61 11.74 -6.27
CA GLU A 230 25.01 11.97 -7.66
C GLU A 230 24.27 11.04 -8.62
N LYS A 231 24.14 9.75 -8.29
CA LYS A 231 23.37 8.80 -9.11
C LYS A 231 21.90 9.23 -9.22
N ALA A 232 21.26 9.59 -8.11
CA ALA A 232 19.87 10.05 -8.12
C ALA A 232 19.69 11.32 -8.97
N ALA A 233 20.62 12.28 -8.84
CA ALA A 233 20.62 13.51 -9.62
C ALA A 233 20.87 13.26 -11.12
N ALA A 234 21.75 12.31 -11.45
CA ALA A 234 22.03 11.90 -12.83
C ALA A 234 20.80 11.26 -13.48
N VAL A 235 20.08 10.39 -12.76
CA VAL A 235 18.81 9.81 -13.23
C VAL A 235 17.76 10.90 -13.46
N LEU A 236 17.65 11.86 -12.53
CA LEU A 236 16.74 13.01 -12.67
C LEU A 236 17.08 13.85 -13.90
N GLY A 237 18.35 14.18 -14.10
CA GLY A 237 18.80 14.98 -15.25
C GLY A 237 18.63 14.26 -16.58
N ARG A 238 18.77 12.94 -16.60
CA ARG A 238 18.61 12.14 -17.82
C ARG A 238 17.14 12.01 -18.24
N ASN A 239 16.25 11.75 -17.29
CA ASN A 239 14.85 11.42 -17.58
C ASN A 239 13.92 12.64 -17.55
N TYR A 240 14.24 13.65 -16.75
CA TYR A 240 13.38 14.82 -16.54
C TYR A 240 14.13 16.15 -16.68
N PRO A 241 14.83 16.39 -17.81
CA PRO A 241 15.52 17.64 -18.06
C PRO A 241 14.52 18.82 -18.09
N GLY A 242 14.92 19.97 -17.54
CA GLY A 242 14.11 21.19 -17.56
C GLY A 242 13.03 21.31 -16.48
N THR A 243 12.86 20.30 -15.63
CA THR A 243 11.99 20.43 -14.44
C THR A 243 12.61 21.36 -13.38
N PRO A 244 11.79 22.06 -12.56
CA PRO A 244 12.33 22.85 -11.44
C PRO A 244 13.09 21.98 -10.43
N TRP A 245 12.71 20.70 -10.33
CA TRP A 245 13.38 19.69 -9.51
C TRP A 245 14.80 19.40 -10.01
N TYR A 246 14.99 19.27 -11.32
CA TYR A 246 16.31 19.11 -11.91
C TYR A 246 17.21 20.33 -11.61
N GLN A 247 16.70 21.55 -11.79
CA GLN A 247 17.46 22.77 -11.51
C GLN A 247 17.93 22.83 -10.05
N ARG A 248 17.05 22.44 -9.11
CA ARG A 248 17.38 22.36 -7.69
C ARG A 248 18.44 21.30 -7.41
N ALA A 249 18.27 20.09 -7.93
CA ALA A 249 19.25 19.01 -7.75
C ALA A 249 20.62 19.38 -8.33
N TYR A 250 20.64 20.00 -9.51
CA TYR A 250 21.87 20.43 -10.16
C TYR A 250 22.63 21.47 -9.31
N LYS A 251 21.93 22.50 -8.82
CA LYS A 251 22.51 23.49 -7.90
C LYS A 251 23.06 22.83 -6.64
N LEU A 252 22.29 21.92 -6.04
CA LEU A 252 22.68 21.23 -4.82
C LEU A 252 23.93 20.36 -5.00
N MET A 253 24.05 19.65 -6.13
CA MET A 253 25.24 18.86 -6.44
C MET A 253 26.48 19.71 -6.74
N GLN A 254 26.31 20.94 -7.25
CA GLN A 254 27.43 21.89 -7.41
C GLN A 254 27.96 22.40 -6.06
N GLU A 255 27.06 22.61 -5.09
CA GLU A 255 27.42 23.02 -3.72
C GLU A 255 28.12 21.88 -2.95
N HIS A 256 27.81 20.62 -3.29
CA HIS A 256 28.37 19.42 -2.67
C HIS A 256 29.06 18.51 -3.70
N PRO A 257 30.19 18.93 -4.29
CA PRO A 257 30.86 18.14 -5.32
C PRO A 257 31.37 16.82 -4.76
N VAL A 258 31.07 15.73 -5.47
CA VAL A 258 31.58 14.40 -5.11
C VAL A 258 33.08 14.36 -5.38
N LYS A 259 33.87 14.11 -4.33
CA LYS A 259 35.31 13.92 -4.45
C LYS A 259 35.58 12.50 -4.96
N PRO A 260 36.28 12.31 -6.08
CA PRO A 260 36.68 10.99 -6.53
C PRO A 260 37.52 10.31 -5.45
N LEU A 261 37.15 9.10 -5.04
CA LEU A 261 38.00 8.28 -4.17
C LEU A 261 39.16 7.77 -5.02
N ALA A 262 40.40 8.03 -4.58
CA ALA A 262 41.58 7.51 -5.26
C ALA A 262 41.55 5.96 -5.22
N PRO A 263 41.83 5.27 -6.34
CA PRO A 263 41.89 3.82 -6.34
C PRO A 263 42.98 3.34 -5.38
N ILE A 264 42.61 2.43 -4.48
CA ILE A 264 43.56 1.81 -3.54
C ILE A 264 44.42 0.83 -4.35
N ALA A 265 45.74 0.96 -4.26
CA ALA A 265 46.67 0.05 -4.93
C ALA A 265 46.45 -1.40 -4.46
N THR A 266 46.44 -2.35 -5.40
CA THR A 266 46.26 -3.77 -5.10
C THR A 266 47.33 -4.24 -4.11
N GLY A 267 46.91 -4.65 -2.91
CA GLY A 267 47.81 -5.09 -1.82
C GLY A 267 48.11 -4.04 -0.74
N ALA A 268 47.61 -2.80 -0.86
CA ALA A 268 47.78 -1.79 0.19
C ALA A 268 46.89 -2.10 1.40
N GLN A 269 47.48 -2.14 2.60
CA GLN A 269 46.71 -2.22 3.85
C GLN A 269 45.93 -0.92 4.07
N ILE A 270 44.61 -1.04 4.25
CA ILE A 270 43.74 0.08 4.59
C ILE A 270 43.89 0.31 6.10
N VAL A 271 44.81 1.18 6.50
CA VAL A 271 44.90 1.63 7.90
C VAL A 271 43.92 2.80 8.07
N PRO A 272 42.83 2.65 8.86
CA PRO A 272 41.95 3.78 9.12
C PRO A 272 42.74 4.88 9.83
N ALA A 273 42.64 6.10 9.32
CA ALA A 273 43.32 7.26 9.90
C ALA A 273 42.83 7.45 11.35
N GLY A 274 43.74 7.27 12.31
CA GLY A 274 43.46 7.48 13.75
C GLY A 274 43.69 6.26 14.66
N THR A 275 44.14 5.11 14.16
CA THR A 275 44.49 3.98 15.03
C THR A 275 45.88 4.20 15.67
N PRO A 276 45.99 4.43 17.00
CA PRO A 276 47.28 4.48 17.66
C PRO A 276 47.88 3.06 17.66
N GLY A 277 49.03 2.88 16.99
CA GLY A 277 49.78 1.61 17.01
C GLY A 277 50.01 0.93 15.65
N ALA A 278 49.69 1.56 14.52
CA ALA A 278 50.14 1.04 13.23
C ALA A 278 51.66 1.18 13.11
N LEU A 279 52.38 0.05 13.14
CA LEU A 279 53.84 -0.01 12.96
C LEU A 279 54.23 0.65 11.62
N PRO A 280 55.26 1.51 11.58
CA PRO A 280 55.74 2.05 10.32
C PRO A 280 56.35 0.93 9.49
N ALA A 281 55.95 0.85 8.23
CA ALA A 281 56.57 -0.05 7.26
C ALA A 281 58.05 0.34 7.08
N ALA A 282 58.94 -0.38 7.75
CA ALA A 282 60.38 -0.28 7.54
C ALA A 282 60.97 -1.67 7.34
N GLY A 283 61.54 -1.89 6.16
CA GLY A 283 62.52 -2.95 5.90
C GLY A 283 61.96 -4.25 5.32
N LEU A 284 61.90 -4.32 3.98
CA LEU A 284 62.23 -5.57 3.31
C LEU A 284 63.75 -5.74 3.38
N GLY A 285 64.23 -6.75 4.12
CA GLY A 285 65.66 -7.05 4.16
C GLY A 285 66.03 -8.11 5.20
N GLU A 286 66.32 -9.30 4.70
CA GLU A 286 67.15 -10.34 5.32
C GLU A 286 66.59 -11.09 6.54
N THR A 287 66.22 -12.35 6.29
CA THR A 287 66.27 -13.43 7.29
C THR A 287 67.74 -13.77 7.62
N PRO A 288 68.16 -13.79 8.90
CA PRO A 288 69.35 -14.51 9.29
C PRO A 288 68.99 -15.84 9.98
N ALA A 289 69.77 -16.86 9.61
CA ALA A 289 69.66 -18.25 10.01
C ALA A 289 69.87 -18.50 11.53
N ILE A 290 69.27 -19.59 12.02
CA ILE A 290 69.52 -20.14 13.36
C ILE A 290 70.68 -21.15 13.27
N PRO A 291 71.79 -20.92 14.00
CA PRO A 291 72.45 -22.05 14.65
C PRO A 291 73.08 -21.71 16.02
N GLY A 292 72.84 -22.58 17.01
CA GLY A 292 73.66 -22.66 18.23
C GLY A 292 72.86 -22.80 19.54
N SER A 293 72.68 -24.03 20.00
CA SER A 293 72.45 -24.34 21.42
C SER A 293 73.83 -24.58 22.07
N PRO A 294 74.08 -24.23 23.35
CA PRO A 294 73.85 -25.22 24.41
C PRO A 294 73.52 -24.69 25.83
N GLY A 295 72.97 -25.60 26.67
CA GLY A 295 73.19 -25.70 28.13
C GLY A 295 72.27 -24.87 29.03
N ASN A 296 71.17 -25.42 29.56
CA ASN A 296 71.02 -26.27 30.76
C ASN A 296 71.10 -25.51 32.11
N GLY A 297 70.07 -25.66 32.95
CA GLY A 297 70.16 -25.36 34.39
C GLY A 297 68.85 -25.16 35.17
N GLY A 298 68.11 -26.26 35.44
CA GLY A 298 67.26 -26.50 36.65
C GLY A 298 66.02 -25.62 36.88
N SER A 299 64.96 -26.01 37.60
CA SER A 299 64.54 -27.25 38.29
C SER A 299 63.18 -26.98 38.96
N GLY A 300 62.30 -28.00 39.06
CA GLY A 300 61.08 -28.04 39.91
C GLY A 300 59.77 -28.21 39.13
N SER A 301 59.19 -29.42 38.98
CA SER A 301 58.36 -30.17 39.96
C SER A 301 57.02 -29.47 40.25
N ALA A 302 55.82 -30.06 40.25
CA ALA A 302 55.23 -31.34 39.86
C ALA A 302 53.68 -31.21 40.00
N ALA A 303 52.95 -32.26 39.63
CA ALA A 303 51.60 -32.66 40.09
C ALA A 303 50.33 -32.25 39.29
N ALA A 304 49.89 -33.21 38.47
CA ALA A 304 48.65 -34.01 38.56
C ALA A 304 47.22 -33.39 38.63
N GLY A 305 46.36 -33.91 37.72
CA GLY A 305 44.91 -34.14 37.88
C GLY A 305 44.00 -33.13 37.15
N GLY A 306 43.02 -33.46 36.29
CA GLY A 306 42.41 -34.71 35.84
C GLY A 306 41.10 -34.40 35.08
N SER A 307 40.57 -35.39 34.34
CA SER A 307 39.23 -35.52 33.69
C SER A 307 38.87 -34.55 32.55
N GLY A 308 38.36 -34.93 31.36
CA GLY A 308 37.99 -36.20 30.70
C GLY A 308 37.36 -35.85 29.33
N PRO A 309 37.33 -36.72 28.29
CA PRO A 309 36.86 -36.36 26.95
C PRO A 309 35.45 -36.90 26.63
N VAL A 310 34.66 -36.13 25.85
CA VAL A 310 33.45 -36.61 25.16
C VAL A 310 33.46 -36.06 23.72
N GLY A 311 33.42 -36.96 22.73
CA GLY A 311 33.53 -36.65 21.30
C GLY A 311 32.20 -36.30 20.61
N PRO A 312 32.17 -36.18 19.27
CA PRO A 312 30.92 -36.13 18.51
C PRO A 312 30.73 -37.38 17.64
N ALA A 313 29.51 -37.92 17.68
CA ALA A 313 29.01 -39.01 16.84
C ALA A 313 28.08 -38.48 15.74
N GLY A 314 28.26 -39.00 14.52
CA GLY A 314 27.23 -39.33 13.52
C GLY A 314 26.37 -38.19 12.92
N THR A 315 25.77 -38.32 11.74
CA THR A 315 25.63 -39.46 10.83
C THR A 315 25.16 -38.95 9.47
N THR A 316 25.62 -39.63 8.43
CA THR A 316 25.19 -39.57 7.02
C THR A 316 23.71 -39.95 6.81
N ARG A 317 23.05 -39.35 5.81
CA ARG A 317 21.94 -40.00 5.09
C ARG A 317 21.92 -39.59 3.61
N THR A 318 22.12 -40.59 2.76
CA THR A 318 21.90 -40.64 1.31
C THR A 318 20.46 -41.09 1.00
N THR A 319 19.87 -40.63 -0.12
CA THR A 319 19.31 -41.44 -1.24
C THR A 319 18.40 -40.61 -2.18
N PRO A 320 18.16 -41.07 -3.42
CA PRO A 320 18.11 -40.22 -4.62
C PRO A 320 16.72 -40.03 -5.23
N GLY A 321 16.69 -39.25 -6.31
CA GLY A 321 15.50 -38.91 -7.07
C GLY A 321 15.00 -39.97 -8.05
N ASN A 322 13.74 -39.75 -8.43
CA ASN A 322 13.11 -39.99 -9.72
C ASN A 322 12.01 -38.92 -9.88
#